data_AF-A0A7C3TJ20-F1
#
_entry.id   AF-A0A7C3TJ20-F1
#
_cell.length_a   1.000
_cell.length_b   1.000
_cell.length_c   1.000
_cell.angle_alpha   90.00
_cell.angle_beta   90.00
_cell.angle_gamma   90.00
#
_symmetry.space_group_name_H-M   'P 1'
#
loop_
_entity.id
_entity.type
_entity.pdbx_description
1 polymer ?
#
loop_
_entity_poly.entity_id
_entity_poly.type
_entity_poly.pdbx_seq_one_letter_code
_entity_poly.pdbx_strand_id
1 'polypeptide(L)' 'MKQSLINILYTYIVISVMITFATSLYADSYYEAGCRYYVHKNWQKSKENFLKDIEATDRGDSYYFVGEI' A
#
# COMPACT_ATOMS: atom_id res chain seq x y z
N MET A 1 34.55 -24.54 6.09
CA MET A 1 34.21 -23.28 6.79
C MET A 1 33.88 -22.13 5.82
N LYS A 2 34.74 -21.78 4.86
CA LYS A 2 34.49 -20.67 3.90
C LYS A 2 33.21 -20.82 3.07
N GLN A 3 32.92 -22.01 2.53
CA GLN A 3 31.70 -22.25 1.73
C GLN A 3 30.41 -22.09 2.55
N SER A 4 30.43 -22.49 3.82
CA SER A 4 29.28 -22.33 4.73
C SER A 4 28.98 -20.85 5.00
N LEU A 5 30.01 -20.02 5.20
CA LEU A 5 29.86 -18.58 5.37
C LEU A 5 29.28 -17.90 4.12
N ILE A 6 29.71 -18.34 2.93
CA ILE A 6 29.18 -17.85 1.65
C ILE A 6 27.70 -18.20 1.49
N ASN A 7 27.30 -19.43 1.83
CA ASN A 7 25.91 -19.86 1.75
C ASN A 7 25.01 -19.10 2.73
N ILE A 8 25.51 -18.81 3.94
CA ILE A 8 24.81 -17.98 4.92
C ILE A 8 24.60 -16.57 4.36
N LEU A 9 25.63 -15.95 3.77
CA LEU A 9 25.53 -14.64 3.15
C LEU A 9 24.48 -14.60 2.03
N TYR A 10 24.48 -15.59 1.14
CA TYR A 10 23.46 -15.68 0.07
C TYR A 10 22.05 -15.82 0.62
N THR A 11 21.89 -16.59 1.69
CA THR A 11 20.58 -16.76 2.36
C THR A 11 20.08 -15.42 2.91
N TYR A 12 20.95 -14.64 3.55
CA TYR A 12 20.60 -13.30 4.04
C TYR A 12 20.20 -12.35 2.91
N ILE A 13 20.92 -12.37 1.79
CA ILE A 13 20.59 -11.55 0.62
C ILE A 13 19.21 -11.92 0.08
N VAL A 14 18.93 -13.21 -0.08
CA VAL A 14 17.62 -13.68 -0.58
C VAL A 14 16.49 -13.26 0.37
N ILE A 15 16.67 -13.43 1.68
CA ILE A 15 15.66 -13.02 2.67
C ILE A 15 15.43 -11.51 2.63
N SER A 16 16.49 -10.71 2.55
CA SER A 16 16.38 -9.24 2.45
C SER A 16 15.58 -8.81 1.22
N VAL A 17 15.81 -9.45 0.07
CA VAL A 17 15.08 -9.17 -1.17
C VAL A 17 13.61 -9.55 -1.05
N MET A 18 13.29 -10.70 -0.44
CA MET A 18 11.91 -11.12 -0.22
C MET A 18 11.13 -10.15 0.68
N ILE A 19 11.78 -9.62 1.74
CA ILE A 19 11.16 -8.67 2.67
C ILE A 19 10.81 -7.35 1.96
N THR A 20 11.66 -6.85 1.06
CA THR A 20 11.41 -5.59 0.35
C THR A 20 10.21 -5.64 -0.59
N PHE A 21 9.85 -6.82 -1.13
CA PHE A 21 8.67 -6.96 -1.99
C PHE A 21 7.38 -7.19 -1.20
N ALA A 22 7.48 -7.80 -0.01
CA ALA A 22 6.33 -8.07 0.84
C ALA A 22 5.67 -6.81 1.43
N THR A 23 6.41 -5.71 1.60
CA THR A 23 5.88 -4.47 2.20
C THR A 23 4.90 -3.72 1.29
N SER A 24 4.90 -4.00 -0.02
CA SER A 24 3.96 -3.39 -0.98
C SER A 24 2.52 -3.91 -0.85
N LEU A 25 2.34 -5.12 -0.30
CA LEU A 25 1.03 -5.78 -0.15
C LEU A 25 0.26 -5.34 1.12
N TYR A 26 0.94 -4.70 2.08
CA TYR A 26 0.37 -4.31 3.37
C TYR A 26 0.29 -2.80 3.59
N ALA A 27 0.74 -2.00 2.62
CA ALA A 27 0.41 -0.59 2.60
C ALA A 27 -1.04 -0.47 2.10
N ASP A 28 -1.98 -0.44 3.04
CA ASP A 28 -3.38 -0.13 2.79
C ASP A 28 -3.45 1.07 1.82
N SER A 29 -3.99 0.84 0.62
CA SER A 29 -4.03 1.91 -0.38
C SER A 29 -4.94 3.03 0.11
N TYR A 30 -4.65 4.27 -0.27
CA TYR A 30 -5.53 5.40 0.05
C TYR A 30 -6.95 5.16 -0.48
N TYR A 31 -7.11 4.50 -1.63
CA TYR A 31 -8.40 4.03 -2.11
C TYR A 31 -9.15 3.13 -1.10
N GLU A 32 -8.51 2.05 -0.62
CA GLU A 32 -9.14 1.11 0.32
C GLU A 32 -9.50 1.79 1.65
N ALA A 33 -8.63 2.66 2.15
CA ALA A 33 -8.92 3.49 3.31
C ALA A 33 -10.13 4.41 3.08
N GLY A 34 -10.20 5.04 1.90
CA GLY A 34 -11.33 5.86 1.45
C GLY A 34 -12.65 5.08 1.46
N CYS A 35 -12.66 3.89 0.87
CA CYS A 35 -13.79 2.97 0.84
C CYS A 35 -14.25 2.55 2.24
N ARG A 36 -13.33 2.21 3.15
CA ARG A 36 -13.70 1.85 4.53
C ARG A 36 -14.39 3.00 5.25
N TYR A 37 -13.85 4.21 5.14
CA TYR A 37 -14.49 5.38 5.75
C TYR A 37 -15.83 5.73 5.10
N TYR A 38 -15.97 5.54 3.78
CA TYR A 38 -17.22 5.74 3.06
C TYR A 38 -18.34 4.83 3.60
N VAL A 39 -18.06 3.53 3.75
CA VAL A 39 -19.02 2.54 4.28
C VAL A 39 -19.47 2.89 5.70
N HIS A 40 -18.55 3.45 6.50
CA HIS A 40 -18.85 3.91 7.86
C HIS A 40 -19.39 5.35 7.93
N LYS A 41 -19.71 5.96 6.78
CA LYS A 41 -20.24 7.33 6.67
C LYS A 41 -19.35 8.39 7.30
N ASN A 42 -18.05 8.10 7.43
CA ASN A 42 -17.05 9.08 7.82
C ASN A 42 -16.59 9.84 6.58
N TRP A 43 -17.46 10.71 6.09
CA TRP A 43 -17.31 11.43 4.82
C TRP A 43 -16.03 12.24 4.74
N GLN A 44 -15.66 12.92 5.84
CA GLN A 44 -14.46 13.73 5.89
C GLN A 44 -13.20 12.88 5.67
N LYS A 45 -13.03 11.79 6.42
CA LYS A 45 -11.88 10.91 6.24
C LYS A 45 -11.92 10.15 4.93
N SER A 46 -13.11 9.79 4.45
CA SER A 46 -13.28 9.14 3.16
C SER A 46 -12.77 10.05 2.03
N LYS A 47 -13.23 11.30 1.99
CA LYS A 47 -12.80 12.31 1.01
C LYS A 47 -11.30 12.59 1.10
N GLU A 48 -10.76 12.73 2.30
CA GLU A 48 -9.31 12.92 2.50
C GLU A 48 -8.49 11.79 1.86
N ASN A 49 -8.90 10.54 2.06
CA ASN A 49 -8.17 9.39 1.51
C ASN A 49 -8.33 9.29 -0.01
N PHE A 50 -9.52 9.51 -0.57
CA PHE A 50 -9.68 9.49 -2.04
C PHE A 50 -8.89 10.62 -2.72
N LEU A 51 -8.76 11.80 -2.11
CA LEU A 51 -7.90 12.86 -2.64
C LEU A 51 -6.42 12.46 -2.64
N LYS A 52 -5.92 11.81 -1.59
CA LYS A 52 -4.54 11.28 -1.56
C LYS A 52 -4.31 10.17 -2.59
N ASP A 53 -5.32 9.34 -2.85
CA ASP A 53 -5.25 8.31 -3.88
C ASP A 53 -5.15 8.91 -5.29
N ILE A 54 -5.90 9.99 -5.55
CA ILE A 54 -5.83 10.77 -6.79
C ILE A 54 -4.42 11.35 -6.98
N GLU A 55 -3.86 11.98 -5.94
CA GLU A 55 -2.51 12.54 -5.99
C GLU A 55 -1.43 11.48 -6.29
N ALA A 56 -1.63 10.25 -5.80
CA ALA A 56 -0.64 9.17 -5.94
C ALA A 56 -0.79 8.35 -7.23
N THR A 57 -2.01 8.17 -7.74
CA THR A 57 -2.30 7.15 -8.76
C THR A 57 -3.19 7.61 -9.91
N ASP A 58 -3.82 8.79 -9.82
CA ASP A 58 -4.79 9.30 -10.81
C ASP A 58 -5.95 8.32 -11.11
N ARG A 59 -6.37 7.55 -10.11
CA ARG A 59 -7.42 6.54 -10.25
C ARG A 59 -8.80 7.18 -10.50
N GLY A 60 -9.44 6.79 -11.60
CA GLY A 60 -10.80 7.26 -11.95
C GLY A 60 -11.86 7.02 -10.88
N ASP A 61 -11.84 5.85 -10.23
CA ASP A 61 -12.80 5.50 -9.17
C ASP A 61 -12.75 6.48 -7.99
N SER A 62 -11.56 7.00 -7.66
CA SER A 62 -11.40 7.95 -6.55
C SER A 62 -12.06 9.30 -6.88
N TYR A 63 -12.04 9.73 -8.14
CA TYR A 63 -12.79 10.92 -8.58
C TYR A 63 -14.30 10.73 -8.46
N TYR A 64 -14.82 9.53 -8.77
CA TYR A 64 -16.24 9.21 -8.60
C TYR A 64 -16.67 9.43 -7.15
N PHE A 65 -15.96 8.83 -6.19
CA PHE A 65 -16.31 8.97 -4.78
C PHE A 65 -16.17 10.41 -4.26
N VAL A 66 -15.15 11.18 -4.69
CA VAL A 66 -15.02 12.59 -4.30
C VAL A 66 -16.18 13.44 -4.81
N GLY A 67 -16.74 13.10 -5.98
CA GLY A 67 -17.92 13.78 -6.52
C GLY A 67 -19.23 13.45 -5.79
N GLU A 68 -19.33 12.26 -5.21
CA GLU A 68 -20.50 11.84 -4.42
C GLU A 68 -20.49 12.37 -2.97
N ILE A 69 -19.31 12.58 -2.38
CA ILE A 69 -19.12 13.06 -1.00
C ILE A 69 -19.13 14.59 -0.90
#